data_AF-A0A353V8M4-F1
#
_entry.id   AF-A0A353V8M4-F1
#
_cell.length_a   1.000
_cell.length_b   1.000
_cell.length_c   1.000
_cell.angle_alpha   90.00
_cell.angle_beta   90.00
_cell.angle_gamma   90.00
#
_symmetry.space_group_name_H-M   'P 1'
#
loop_
_entity.id
_entity.type
_entity.pdbx_description
1 polymer ?
#
loop_
_entity_poly.entity_id
_entity_poly.type
_entity_poly.pdbx_seq_one_letter_code
_entity_poly.pdbx_strand_id
1 'polypeptide(L)'
;MTTEPARDEPVADPREQTLEQHRQIRQLAERLASAPDLAELLQRLREFRSAAVLHFADEEAPEGFFEIVRGRAGRHLEKIQRLEGEHQAFLGELDRLAEQAREVLAGPVAEILRVASDLARKLDDHESRENELLLDALYVDLGEES
;
A
#
# COMPACT_ATOMS: atom_id res chain seq x y z
N MET A 1 6.07 -52.45 -14.99
CA MET A 1 6.15 -50.99 -14.84
C MET A 1 5.07 -50.37 -15.69
N THR A 2 3.92 -50.10 -15.10
CA THR A 2 2.81 -49.37 -15.72
C THR A 2 2.92 -47.92 -15.26
N THR A 3 3.27 -47.02 -16.17
CA THR A 3 3.21 -45.57 -15.96
C THR A 3 1.75 -45.14 -15.88
N GLU A 4 1.35 -44.61 -14.73
CA GLU A 4 0.08 -43.90 -14.57
C GLU A 4 0.06 -42.65 -15.47
N PRO A 5 -1.06 -42.33 -16.14
CA PRO A 5 -1.21 -41.04 -16.78
C PRO A 5 -1.37 -39.97 -15.70
N ALA A 6 -0.58 -38.90 -15.81
CA ALA A 6 -0.76 -37.69 -15.01
C ALA A 6 -2.22 -37.23 -15.15
N ARG A 7 -2.89 -37.02 -14.02
CA ARG A 7 -4.22 -36.45 -13.99
C ARG A 7 -4.10 -35.01 -14.46
N ASP A 8 -4.66 -34.71 -15.63
CA ASP A 8 -4.91 -33.35 -16.07
C ASP A 8 -5.73 -32.65 -14.97
N GLU A 9 -5.09 -31.75 -14.23
CA GLU A 9 -5.81 -30.78 -13.42
C GLU A 9 -6.66 -29.93 -14.37
N PRO A 10 -7.95 -29.69 -14.06
CA PRO A 10 -8.77 -28.84 -14.91
C PRO A 10 -8.17 -27.43 -14.89
N VAL A 11 -7.54 -27.05 -16.00
CA VAL A 11 -7.14 -25.67 -16.27
C VAL A 11 -8.42 -24.85 -16.19
N ALA A 12 -8.50 -23.95 -15.20
CA ALA A 12 -9.65 -23.08 -15.01
C ALA A 12 -10.00 -22.37 -16.32
N ASP A 13 -11.29 -22.21 -16.62
CA ASP A 13 -11.74 -21.51 -17.83
C ASP A 13 -11.11 -20.10 -17.82
N PRO A 14 -10.38 -19.68 -18.87
CA PRO A 14 -9.78 -18.35 -18.95
C PRO A 14 -10.76 -17.21 -18.62
N ARG A 15 -12.06 -17.40 -18.88
CA ARG A 15 -13.11 -16.43 -18.51
C ARG A 15 -13.33 -16.35 -17.01
N GLU A 16 -13.32 -17.48 -16.31
CA GLU A 16 -13.44 -17.52 -14.85
C GLU A 16 -12.23 -16.85 -14.20
N GLN A 17 -11.04 -17.05 -14.77
CA GLN A 17 -9.81 -16.39 -14.31
C GLN A 17 -9.89 -14.86 -14.46
N THR A 18 -10.32 -14.34 -15.61
CA THR A 18 -10.51 -12.88 -15.80
C THR A 18 -11.54 -12.30 -14.85
N LEU A 19 -12.67 -12.99 -14.65
CA LEU A 19 -13.70 -12.54 -13.71
C LEU A 19 -13.18 -12.49 -12.27
N GLU A 20 -12.35 -13.45 -11.88
CA GLU A 20 -11.73 -13.45 -10.55
C GLU A 20 -10.72 -12.32 -10.39
N GLN A 21 -9.89 -12.06 -11.41
CA GLN A 21 -8.98 -10.90 -11.41
C GLN A 21 -9.76 -9.58 -11.26
N HIS A 22 -10.89 -9.42 -11.97
CA HIS A 22 -11.74 -8.22 -11.84
C HIS A 22 -12.35 -8.09 -10.43
N ARG A 23 -12.76 -9.19 -9.80
CA ARG A 23 -13.24 -9.17 -8.40
C ARG A 23 -12.13 -8.77 -7.44
N GLN A 24 -10.93 -9.35 -7.60
CA GLN A 24 -9.77 -9.03 -6.77
C GLN A 24 -9.40 -7.55 -6.89
N ILE A 25 -9.33 -7.02 -8.11
CA ILE A 25 -9.06 -5.58 -8.36
C ILE A 25 -10.10 -4.70 -7.69
N ARG A 26 -11.39 -5.05 -7.78
CA ARG A 26 -12.46 -4.28 -7.12
C ARG A 26 -12.31 -4.28 -5.60
N GLN A 27 -12.04 -5.43 -4.99
CA GLN A 27 -11.83 -5.52 -3.55
C GLN A 27 -10.61 -4.70 -3.11
N LEU A 28 -9.51 -4.72 -3.86
CA LEU A 28 -8.33 -3.91 -3.57
C LEU A 28 -8.63 -2.42 -3.70
N ALA A 29 -9.40 -2.00 -4.70
CA ALA A 29 -9.82 -0.62 -4.86
C ALA A 29 -10.71 -0.14 -3.69
N GLU A 30 -11.67 -0.96 -3.23
CA GLU A 30 -12.51 -0.66 -2.06
C GLU A 30 -11.68 -0.51 -0.77
N ARG A 31 -10.62 -1.31 -0.62
CA ARG A 31 -9.68 -1.20 0.51
C ARG A 31 -8.92 0.13 0.51
N LEU A 32 -8.69 0.77 -0.62
CA LEU A 32 -8.01 2.08 -0.64
C LEU A 32 -8.81 3.16 0.10
N ALA A 33 -10.13 3.21 -0.13
CA ALA A 33 -11.01 4.23 0.44
C ALA A 33 -11.17 4.10 1.98
N SER A 34 -10.86 2.93 2.53
CA SER A 34 -11.00 2.62 3.95
C SER A 34 -9.65 2.52 4.68
N ALA A 35 -8.59 3.12 4.12
CA ALA A 35 -7.30 3.16 4.79
C ALA A 35 -7.36 4.07 6.04
N PRO A 36 -6.97 3.59 7.24
CA PRO A 36 -7.03 4.35 8.49
C PRO A 36 -5.96 5.46 8.59
N ASP A 37 -4.83 5.28 7.90
CA ASP A 37 -3.72 6.23 7.90
C ASP A 37 -2.91 6.14 6.60
N LEU A 38 -1.93 7.04 6.45
CA LEU A 38 -1.10 7.14 5.24
C LEU A 38 -0.15 5.95 5.05
N ALA A 39 0.31 5.31 6.12
CA ALA A 39 1.21 4.16 6.02
C ALA A 39 0.46 2.94 5.48
N GLU A 40 -0.72 2.68 6.02
CA GLU A 40 -1.62 1.63 5.55
C GLU A 40 -2.14 1.93 4.13
N LEU A 41 -2.44 3.20 3.81
CA LEU A 41 -2.78 3.61 2.44
C LEU A 41 -1.65 3.28 1.46
N LEU A 42 -0.39 3.59 1.80
CA LEU A 42 0.76 3.28 0.95
C LEU A 42 0.91 1.77 0.70
N GLN A 43 0.71 0.95 1.73
CA GLN A 43 0.75 -0.49 1.57
C GLN A 43 -0.35 -0.96 0.61
N ARG A 44 -1.59 -0.51 0.81
CA ARG A 44 -2.73 -0.89 -0.04
C ARG A 44 -2.57 -0.40 -1.49
N LEU A 45 -2.01 0.80 -1.69
CA LEU A 45 -1.68 1.31 -3.03
C LEU A 45 -0.67 0.42 -3.75
N ARG A 46 0.35 -0.07 -3.04
CA ARG A 46 1.34 -1.01 -3.61
C ARG A 46 0.69 -2.34 -3.98
N GLU A 47 -0.11 -2.93 -3.07
CA GLU A 47 -0.84 -4.18 -3.34
C GLU A 47 -1.75 -4.02 -4.57
N PHE A 48 -2.52 -2.93 -4.62
CA PHE A 48 -3.44 -2.67 -5.72
C PHE A 48 -2.71 -2.45 -7.05
N ARG A 49 -1.65 -1.65 -7.04
CA ARG A 49 -0.83 -1.42 -8.24
C ARG A 49 -0.22 -2.72 -8.76
N SER A 50 0.31 -3.56 -7.89
CA SER A 50 0.88 -4.86 -8.30
C SER A 50 -0.17 -5.75 -8.97
N ALA A 51 -1.39 -5.81 -8.42
CA ALA A 51 -2.48 -6.58 -9.03
C ALA A 51 -2.94 -5.97 -10.38
N ALA A 52 -3.08 -4.65 -10.45
CA ALA A 52 -3.50 -3.94 -11.65
C ALA A 52 -2.49 -4.12 -12.80
N VAL A 53 -1.19 -4.04 -12.53
CA VAL A 53 -0.15 -4.25 -13.55
C VAL A 53 -0.23 -5.65 -14.14
N LEU A 54 -0.37 -6.68 -13.30
CA LEU A 54 -0.46 -8.06 -13.77
C LEU A 54 -1.71 -8.26 -14.64
N HIS A 55 -2.85 -7.75 -14.17
CA HIS A 55 -4.10 -7.86 -14.91
C HIS A 55 -4.07 -7.12 -16.26
N PHE A 56 -3.58 -5.87 -16.30
CA PHE A 56 -3.46 -5.12 -17.55
C PHE A 56 -2.46 -5.78 -18.51
N ALA A 57 -1.36 -6.33 -17.99
CA ALA A 57 -0.41 -7.07 -18.80
C ALA A 57 -1.03 -8.32 -19.42
N ASP A 58 -1.88 -9.06 -18.69
CA ASP A 58 -2.60 -10.22 -19.23
C ASP A 58 -3.61 -9.84 -20.32
N GLU A 59 -4.31 -8.70 -20.16
CA GLU A 59 -5.26 -8.22 -21.17
C GLU A 59 -4.57 -7.73 -22.45
N GLU A 60 -3.41 -7.07 -22.30
CA GLU A 60 -2.63 -6.43 -23.38
C GLU A 60 -1.58 -7.36 -24.02
N ALA A 61 -1.30 -8.53 -23.43
CA ALA A 61 -0.32 -9.47 -23.95
C ALA A 61 -0.68 -9.98 -25.37
N PRO A 62 0.31 -10.45 -26.14
CA PRO A 62 0.04 -11.27 -27.32
C PRO A 62 -0.85 -12.46 -26.93
N GLU A 63 -1.90 -12.72 -27.73
CA GLU A 63 -2.95 -13.70 -27.42
C GLU A 63 -3.81 -13.40 -26.18
N GLY A 64 -3.61 -12.22 -25.56
CA GLY A 64 -4.42 -11.70 -24.47
C GLY A 64 -5.83 -11.30 -24.91
N PHE A 65 -6.63 -10.84 -23.94
CA PHE A 65 -8.05 -10.53 -24.17
C PHE A 65 -8.25 -9.52 -25.31
N PHE A 66 -7.44 -8.46 -25.37
CA PHE A 66 -7.57 -7.45 -26.42
C PHE A 66 -7.27 -8.02 -27.80
N GLU A 67 -6.25 -8.85 -27.96
CA GLU A 67 -5.91 -9.45 -29.26
C GLU A 67 -7.02 -10.39 -29.76
N ILE A 68 -7.62 -11.17 -28.85
CA ILE A 68 -8.77 -12.03 -29.16
C ILE A 68 -9.96 -11.19 -29.65
N VAL A 69 -10.24 -10.05 -29.03
CA VAL A 69 -11.33 -9.15 -29.43
C VAL A 69 -11.00 -8.48 -30.77
N ARG A 70 -9.76 -8.03 -31.00
CA ARG A 70 -9.31 -7.46 -32.28
C ARG A 70 -9.54 -8.44 -33.43
N GLY A 71 -9.14 -9.69 -33.25
CA GLY A 71 -9.28 -10.75 -34.26
C GLY A 71 -10.72 -11.16 -34.58
N ARG A 72 -11.66 -10.99 -33.63
CA ARG A 72 -13.07 -11.42 -33.80
C ARG A 72 -14.05 -10.29 -34.06
N ALA A 73 -13.73 -9.06 -33.67
CA ALA A 73 -14.66 -7.94 -33.70
C ALA A 73 -13.95 -6.59 -33.91
N GLY A 74 -13.43 -6.37 -35.12
CA GLY A 74 -12.69 -5.15 -35.50
C GLY A 74 -13.43 -3.82 -35.26
N ARG A 75 -14.76 -3.82 -35.14
CA ARG A 75 -15.55 -2.63 -34.73
C ARG A 75 -15.20 -2.09 -33.33
N HIS A 76 -14.46 -2.86 -32.52
CA HIS A 76 -14.07 -2.48 -31.16
C HIS A 76 -12.64 -1.92 -31.05
N LEU A 77 -11.91 -1.77 -32.16
CA LEU A 77 -10.51 -1.31 -32.15
C LEU A 77 -10.31 0.02 -31.42
N GLU A 78 -11.13 1.04 -31.72
CA GLU A 78 -11.05 2.34 -31.04
C GLU A 78 -11.31 2.23 -29.53
N LYS A 79 -12.22 1.34 -29.12
CA LYS A 79 -12.51 1.11 -27.69
C LYS A 79 -11.34 0.45 -26.99
N ILE A 80 -10.67 -0.50 -27.65
CA ILE A 80 -9.49 -1.17 -27.09
C ILE A 80 -8.35 -0.18 -26.91
N GLN A 81 -8.03 0.62 -27.93
CA GLN A 81 -7.00 1.65 -27.83
C GLN A 81 -7.26 2.64 -26.70
N ARG A 82 -8.53 2.98 -26.48
CA ARG A 82 -8.94 3.81 -25.36
C ARG A 82 -8.70 3.11 -24.01
N LEU A 83 -9.06 1.84 -23.88
CA LEU A 83 -8.83 1.07 -22.65
C LEU A 83 -7.33 0.95 -22.32
N GLU A 84 -6.48 0.68 -23.32
CA GLU A 84 -5.01 0.69 -23.16
C GLU A 84 -4.51 2.05 -22.64
N GLY A 85 -5.05 3.15 -23.19
CA GLY A 85 -4.76 4.49 -22.69
C GLY A 85 -5.25 4.73 -21.25
N GLU A 86 -6.43 4.22 -20.90
CA GLU A 86 -7.00 4.28 -19.56
C GLU A 86 -6.16 3.49 -18.54
N HIS A 87 -5.65 2.30 -18.91
CA HIS A 87 -4.75 1.51 -18.07
C HIS A 87 -3.48 2.28 -17.71
N GLN A 88 -2.82 2.89 -18.69
CA GLN A 88 -1.62 3.69 -18.45
C GLN A 88 -1.89 4.92 -17.58
N ALA A 89 -3.00 5.63 -17.84
CA ALA A 89 -3.42 6.76 -17.02
C ALA A 89 -3.66 6.34 -15.57
N PHE A 90 -4.36 5.21 -15.36
CA PHE A 90 -4.68 4.69 -14.04
C PHE A 90 -3.44 4.30 -13.24
N LEU A 91 -2.49 3.59 -13.86
CA LEU A 91 -1.21 3.27 -13.21
C LEU A 91 -0.43 4.54 -12.84
N GLY A 92 -0.45 5.55 -13.71
CA GLY A 92 0.16 6.85 -13.44
C GLY A 92 -0.49 7.59 -12.27
N GLU A 93 -1.81 7.52 -12.12
CA GLU A 93 -2.53 8.08 -10.99
C GLU A 93 -2.19 7.37 -9.67
N LEU A 94 -2.09 6.03 -9.68
CA LEU A 94 -1.66 5.25 -8.52
C LEU A 94 -0.25 5.61 -8.09
N ASP A 95 0.68 5.74 -9.04
CA ASP A 95 2.07 6.11 -8.77
C ASP A 95 2.17 7.52 -8.18
N ARG A 96 1.43 8.49 -8.72
CA ARG A 96 1.40 9.85 -8.17
C ARG A 96 0.82 9.89 -6.76
N LEU A 97 -0.29 9.20 -6.51
CA LEU A 97 -0.90 9.16 -5.19
C LEU A 97 0.02 8.50 -4.17
N ALA A 98 0.70 7.41 -4.57
CA ALA A 98 1.67 6.74 -3.71
C ALA A 98 2.90 7.63 -3.42
N GLU A 99 3.35 8.44 -4.37
CA GLU A 99 4.44 9.38 -4.11
C GLU A 99 4.02 10.50 -3.17
N GLN A 100 2.86 11.11 -3.40
CA GLN A 100 2.31 12.14 -2.51
C GLN A 100 2.18 11.65 -1.06
N ALA A 101 1.68 10.43 -0.86
CA ALA A 101 1.56 9.86 0.47
C ALA A 101 2.94 9.62 1.14
N ARG A 102 3.99 9.26 0.37
CA ARG A 102 5.36 9.15 0.90
C ARG A 102 5.93 10.50 1.28
N GLU A 103 5.77 11.51 0.44
CA GLU A 103 6.26 12.86 0.71
C GLU A 103 5.65 13.43 1.99
N VAL A 104 4.34 13.22 2.21
CA VAL A 104 3.68 13.68 3.43
C VAL A 104 4.18 12.94 4.68
N LEU A 105 4.38 11.62 4.57
CA LEU A 105 4.93 10.82 5.67
C LEU A 105 6.37 11.22 6.02
N ALA A 106 7.22 11.41 5.01
CA ALA A 106 8.63 11.74 5.19
C ALA A 106 8.88 13.22 5.53
N GLY A 107 7.92 14.10 5.24
CA GLY A 107 8.00 15.53 5.53
C GLY A 107 7.19 15.92 6.77
N PRO A 108 5.99 16.51 6.61
CA PRO A 108 5.22 17.07 7.73
C PRO A 108 4.96 16.09 8.88
N VAL A 109 4.64 14.82 8.58
CA VAL A 109 4.35 13.83 9.64
C VAL A 109 5.62 13.50 10.43
N ALA A 110 6.74 13.24 9.74
CA ALA A 110 8.02 12.98 10.37
C ALA A 110 8.45 14.16 11.28
N GLU A 111 8.24 15.40 10.84
CA GLU A 111 8.56 16.59 11.64
C GLU A 111 7.71 16.69 12.91
N ILE A 112 6.40 16.43 12.82
CA ILE A 112 5.51 16.41 14.00
C ILE A 112 5.97 15.35 15.00
N LEU A 113 6.29 14.14 14.52
CA LEU A 113 6.76 13.05 15.38
C LEU A 113 8.09 13.40 16.05
N ARG A 114 9.00 14.04 15.32
CA ARG A 114 10.28 14.53 15.85
C ARG A 114 10.07 15.55 16.97
N VAL A 115 9.22 16.56 16.74
CA VAL A 115 8.89 17.59 17.75
C VAL A 115 8.23 16.97 18.98
N ALA A 116 7.32 16.02 18.80
CA ALA A 116 6.68 15.32 19.92
C ALA A 116 7.69 14.52 20.75
N SER A 117 8.63 13.83 20.09
CA SER A 117 9.71 13.10 20.78
C SER A 117 10.64 14.04 21.56
N ASP A 118 10.99 15.18 20.98
CA ASP A 118 11.81 16.19 21.66
C ASP A 118 11.08 16.78 22.88
N LEU A 119 9.77 17.00 22.79
CA LEU A 119 8.97 17.47 23.92
C LEU A 119 8.93 16.43 25.06
N ALA A 120 8.69 15.16 24.73
CA ALA A 120 8.68 14.09 25.73
C ALA A 120 10.03 13.98 26.46
N ARG A 121 11.14 14.08 25.72
CA ARG A 121 12.49 14.07 26.31
C ARG A 121 12.73 15.25 27.24
N LYS A 122 12.32 16.46 26.84
CA LYS A 122 12.44 17.65 27.68
C LYS A 122 11.67 17.53 28.99
N LEU A 123 10.51 16.86 28.96
CA LEU A 123 9.72 16.59 30.16
C LEU A 123 10.45 15.60 31.08
N ASP A 124 10.97 14.51 30.53
CA ASP A 124 11.74 13.51 31.28
C ASP A 124 13.00 14.13 31.94
N ASP A 125 13.74 14.97 31.19
CA ASP A 125 14.88 15.72 31.71
C ASP A 125 14.48 16.72 32.81
N HIS A 126 13.28 17.31 32.72
CA HIS A 126 12.76 18.23 33.73
C HIS A 126 12.39 17.49 35.01
N GLU A 127 11.60 16.42 34.91
CA GLU A 127 11.18 15.60 36.04
C GLU A 127 12.39 14.98 36.76
N SER A 128 13.42 14.55 36.02
CA SER A 128 14.66 14.04 36.60
C SER A 128 15.36 15.08 37.47
N ARG A 129 15.46 16.33 37.00
CA ARG A 129 16.07 17.44 37.77
C ARG A 129 15.23 17.84 38.98
N GLU A 130 13.90 17.80 38.87
CA GLU A 130 13.02 18.05 40.02
C GLU A 130 13.17 16.97 41.10
N ASN A 131 13.28 15.70 40.69
CA ASN A 131 13.53 14.59 41.60
C ASN A 131 14.90 14.70 42.30
N GLU A 132 15.95 15.08 41.57
CA GLU A 132 17.28 15.34 42.15
C GLU A 132 17.20 16.42 43.23
N LEU A 133 16.54 17.55 42.95
CA LEU A 133 16.36 18.64 43.91
C LEU A 133 15.56 18.20 45.15
N LEU A 134 14.53 17.38 44.97
CA LEU A 134 13.70 16.90 46.06
C LEU A 134 14.48 15.92 46.97
N LEU A 135 15.28 15.03 46.38
CA LEU A 135 16.16 14.14 47.12
C LEU A 135 17.21 14.93 47.89
N ASP A 136 17.89 15.88 47.25
CA ASP A 136 18.89 16.73 47.89
C ASP A 136 18.30 17.47 49.10
N ALA A 137 17.11 18.07 48.96
CA ALA A 137 16.43 18.74 50.07
C ALA A 137 16.13 17.80 51.25
N LEU A 138 15.66 16.58 50.96
CA LEU A 138 15.35 15.59 52.01
C LEU A 138 16.60 15.09 52.75
N TYR A 139 17.71 14.89 52.06
CA TYR A 139 18.94 14.38 52.68
C TYR A 139 19.76 15.45 53.40
N VAL A 140 19.73 16.70 52.92
CA VAL A 140 20.47 17.81 53.54
C VAL A 140 19.75 18.32 54.80
N ASP A 141 18.43 18.50 54.76
CA ASP A 141 17.70 19.07 55.91
C ASP A 141 17.45 18.07 57.05
N LEU A 142 17.37 16.75 56.78
CA LEU A 142 17.24 15.73 57.84
C LEU A 142 18.57 15.29 58.46
N GLY A 143 19.70 15.67 57.84
CA GLY A 143 21.05 15.31 58.32
C GLY A 143 21.63 16.26 59.37
N GLU A 144 21.07 17.46 59.53
CA GLU A 144 21.57 18.47 60.47
C GLU A 144 20.88 18.47 61.86
N GLU A 145 19.91 17.59 62.10
CA GLU A 145 19.23 17.45 63.42
C GLU A 145 19.81 16.35 64.35
N SER A 146 21.05 15.87 64.13
CA SER A 146 21.71 14.88 65.02
C SER A 146 22.98 15.38 65.71
#